data_AF-A0A813JQI2-F1
#
_entry.id   AF-A0A813JQI2-F1
#
_cell.length_a   1.000
_cell.length_b   1.000
_cell.length_c   1.000
_cell.angle_alpha   90.00
_cell.angle_beta   90.00
_cell.angle_gamma   90.00
#
_symmetry.space_group_name_H-M   'P 1'
#
loop_
_entity.id
_entity.type
_entity.pdbx_description
1 polymer ?
#
loop_
_entity_poly.entity_id
_entity_poly.type
_entity_poly.pdbx_seq_one_letter_code
_entity_poly.pdbx_strand_id
1 'polypeptide(L)'
;MLLDPLKSELNWPTGQKQALDLEEGGIGPTAKERMGLRHRLPFHILDLVFAASQDTSLTVNFEDRREAQDALTSLKAKIRAGCEQKALQTTPHLVILSREYYSKEMLPHLADWTALFLDKVVRGQVSSAELRGLLQKPWQLEDSVKEKLRVAEDWVLKPINLAISWLHQLLPHILSKVHRVSFGLLTGDDLASALRNRGTAKSRLRLAVPFVGKDTPSEQSEFSHPDVTIGFTILAYRHSGLRGPPESGDVRELLKILLDDMKLENTVRYHRRTACLAYVAMIRKAGGVVRGFTEEGKWKEDLSEADRKRQLTRPLDALALDAAPRPSMWPLEMIDLADPEQLTVVHDMLWNCPMAMQYLLDHSVFLPNAGIIDCNPSQFTASGQELAGPQLFGFCLGFSGTPNDLLPKAMGKCAFAEA
;
A
#
# COMPACT_ATOMS: atom_id res chain seq x y z
N MET A 1 -17.10 -14.61 -37.13
CA MET A 1 -16.80 -13.93 -35.86
C MET A 1 -15.35 -13.50 -35.92
N LEU A 2 -15.06 -12.22 -35.69
CA LEU A 2 -13.73 -11.62 -35.86
C LEU A 2 -13.36 -11.08 -34.48
N LEU A 3 -12.70 -11.89 -33.66
CA LEU A 3 -12.09 -11.50 -32.38
C LEU A 3 -11.41 -12.73 -31.79
N ASP A 4 -10.09 -12.69 -31.76
CA ASP A 4 -9.29 -13.60 -30.95
C ASP A 4 -8.09 -12.81 -30.44
N PRO A 5 -7.92 -12.67 -29.13
CA PRO A 5 -6.67 -12.28 -28.53
C PRO A 5 -5.92 -13.53 -28.07
N LEU A 6 -4.93 -13.97 -28.86
CA LEU A 6 -4.04 -15.10 -28.50
C LEU A 6 -3.29 -14.89 -27.17
N LYS A 7 -3.33 -13.68 -26.61
CA LYS A 7 -2.68 -13.29 -25.36
C LYS A 7 -3.63 -12.85 -24.23
N SER A 8 -4.91 -12.59 -24.47
CA SER A 8 -5.80 -12.12 -23.41
C SER A 8 -6.82 -13.19 -23.05
N GLU A 9 -6.68 -13.75 -21.85
CA GLU A 9 -7.74 -14.50 -21.20
C GLU A 9 -8.97 -13.58 -21.12
N LEU A 10 -10.09 -14.06 -21.66
CA LEU A 10 -11.35 -13.35 -21.51
C LEU A 10 -11.93 -13.71 -20.15
N ASN A 11 -12.16 -12.66 -19.37
CA ASN A 11 -12.51 -12.75 -17.97
C ASN A 11 -13.85 -12.04 -17.78
N TRP A 12 -14.91 -12.83 -17.60
CA TRP A 12 -16.25 -12.31 -17.32
C TRP A 12 -16.57 -12.51 -15.85
N PRO A 13 -16.36 -11.48 -15.00
CA PRO A 13 -16.71 -11.56 -13.59
C PRO A 13 -18.22 -11.72 -13.44
N THR A 14 -18.65 -12.63 -12.56
CA THR A 14 -20.06 -12.94 -12.30
C THR A 14 -20.43 -12.82 -10.84
N GLY A 15 -21.68 -12.42 -10.59
CA GLY A 15 -22.19 -12.11 -9.26
C GLY A 15 -21.93 -10.66 -8.85
N GLN A 16 -22.33 -10.31 -7.62
CA GLN A 16 -22.08 -8.98 -7.08
C GLN A 16 -20.64 -8.86 -6.57
N LYS A 17 -20.03 -7.68 -6.74
CA LYS A 17 -18.73 -7.37 -6.14
C LYS A 17 -18.83 -7.44 -4.62
N GLN A 18 -17.83 -8.05 -4.00
CA GLN A 18 -17.71 -8.20 -2.55
C GLN A 18 -16.30 -7.78 -2.12
N ALA A 19 -16.19 -7.28 -0.89
CA ALA A 19 -14.90 -7.01 -0.28
C ALA A 19 -14.02 -8.27 -0.26
N LEU A 20 -12.70 -8.05 -0.38
CA LEU A 20 -11.73 -9.14 -0.24
C LEU A 20 -11.75 -9.69 1.20
N ASP A 21 -11.46 -10.99 1.35
CA ASP A 21 -11.27 -11.59 2.68
C ASP A 21 -10.23 -10.80 3.47
N LEU A 22 -10.44 -10.64 4.78
CA LEU A 22 -9.64 -9.83 5.72
C LEU A 22 -9.68 -8.29 5.50
N GLU A 23 -10.56 -7.77 4.64
CA GLU A 23 -10.82 -6.32 4.57
C GLU A 23 -11.88 -5.86 5.58
N GLU A 24 -12.89 -6.71 5.83
CA GLU A 24 -13.94 -6.42 6.80
C GLU A 24 -13.54 -6.87 8.22
N GLY A 25 -13.92 -6.08 9.22
CA GLY A 25 -13.61 -6.35 10.63
C GLY A 25 -14.32 -7.56 11.25
N GLY A 26 -15.28 -8.16 10.55
CA GLY A 26 -16.20 -9.14 11.12
C GLY A 26 -17.05 -8.57 12.27
N ILE A 27 -17.71 -9.43 13.03
CA ILE A 27 -18.55 -9.05 14.17
C ILE A 27 -17.77 -9.22 15.48
N GLY A 28 -17.95 -8.30 16.43
CA GLY A 28 -17.43 -8.41 17.79
C GLY A 28 -16.58 -7.23 18.25
N PRO A 29 -16.10 -7.25 19.51
CA PRO A 29 -15.38 -6.13 20.12
C PRO A 29 -14.03 -5.83 19.46
N THR A 30 -13.50 -6.76 18.68
CA THR A 30 -12.20 -6.66 17.99
C THR A 30 -12.34 -6.27 16.53
N ALA A 31 -13.56 -5.98 16.06
CA ALA A 31 -13.82 -5.77 14.65
C ALA A 31 -12.98 -4.64 14.05
N LYS A 32 -12.84 -3.53 14.77
CA LYS A 32 -12.04 -2.38 14.33
C LYS A 32 -10.55 -2.72 14.15
N GLU A 33 -10.00 -3.62 14.97
CA GLU A 33 -8.59 -4.03 14.87
C GLU A 33 -8.35 -4.94 13.65
N ARG A 34 -9.34 -5.76 13.32
CA ARG A 34 -9.32 -6.72 12.19
C ARG A 34 -9.70 -6.08 10.85
N MET A 35 -10.24 -4.88 10.86
CA MET A 35 -10.60 -4.16 9.66
C MET A 35 -9.34 -3.79 8.86
N GLY A 36 -9.39 -4.04 7.56
CA GLY A 36 -8.33 -3.70 6.62
C GLY A 36 -7.04 -4.50 6.79
N LEU A 37 -7.06 -5.66 7.45
CA LEU A 37 -5.84 -6.45 7.70
C LEU A 37 -5.10 -6.78 6.40
N ARG A 38 -5.84 -6.99 5.30
CA ARG A 38 -5.27 -7.39 4.02
C ARG A 38 -4.38 -6.32 3.37
N HIS A 39 -4.73 -5.04 3.45
CA HIS A 39 -3.88 -3.95 2.96
C HIS A 39 -2.96 -3.36 4.04
N ARG A 40 -3.35 -3.37 5.32
CA ARG A 40 -2.53 -2.84 6.42
C ARG A 40 -1.28 -3.67 6.68
N LEU A 41 -1.37 -5.00 6.51
CA LEU A 41 -0.23 -5.90 6.67
C LEU A 41 0.92 -5.59 5.67
N PRO A 42 0.70 -5.57 4.34
CA PRO A 42 1.77 -5.22 3.41
C PRO A 42 2.26 -3.78 3.59
N PHE A 43 1.39 -2.84 3.98
CA PHE A 43 1.83 -1.49 4.33
C PHE A 43 2.83 -1.52 5.49
N HIS A 44 2.51 -2.25 6.57
CA HIS A 44 3.38 -2.42 7.73
C HIS A 44 4.72 -3.06 7.35
N ILE A 45 4.72 -4.11 6.52
CA ILE A 45 5.94 -4.77 6.05
C ILE A 45 6.80 -3.81 5.20
N LEU A 46 6.17 -3.13 4.24
CA LEU A 46 6.85 -2.18 3.36
C LEU A 46 7.38 -0.96 4.10
N ASP A 47 6.72 -0.52 5.17
CA ASP A 47 7.19 0.61 5.97
C ASP A 47 8.60 0.37 6.53
N LEU A 48 8.88 -0.86 6.99
CA LEU A 48 10.23 -1.26 7.39
C LEU A 48 11.22 -1.24 6.21
N VAL A 49 10.80 -1.72 5.04
CA VAL A 49 11.65 -1.74 3.83
C VAL A 49 12.03 -0.32 3.42
N PHE A 50 11.08 0.62 3.43
CA PHE A 50 11.34 2.03 3.13
C PHE A 50 12.23 2.68 4.20
N ALA A 51 11.93 2.48 5.48
CA ALA A 51 12.76 2.98 6.56
C ALA A 51 14.21 2.47 6.48
N ALA A 52 14.41 1.20 6.13
CA ALA A 52 15.73 0.60 6.01
C ALA A 52 16.50 1.02 4.73
N SER A 53 15.80 1.35 3.65
CA SER A 53 16.42 1.66 2.34
C SER A 53 16.59 3.14 2.04
N GLN A 54 15.73 4.00 2.59
CA GLN A 54 15.67 5.43 2.30
C GLN A 54 15.83 6.32 3.54
N ASP A 55 16.10 5.73 4.72
CA ASP A 55 16.21 6.44 5.99
C ASP A 55 14.99 7.31 6.33
N THR A 56 13.81 6.88 5.87
CA THR A 56 12.53 7.51 6.19
C THR A 56 12.03 7.11 7.56
N SER A 57 11.34 8.00 8.27
CA SER A 57 10.67 7.66 9.53
C SER A 57 9.57 6.62 9.33
N LEU A 58 9.45 5.69 10.29
CA LEU A 58 8.36 4.72 10.36
C LEU A 58 7.01 5.43 10.61
N THR A 59 5.93 4.92 10.01
CA THR A 59 4.55 5.36 10.28
C THR A 59 4.06 4.89 11.65
N VAL A 60 4.56 3.73 12.10
CA VAL A 60 4.22 3.14 13.38
C VAL A 60 5.12 3.68 14.50
N ASN A 61 4.51 3.96 15.65
CA ASN A 61 5.24 4.36 16.86
C ASN A 61 5.84 3.11 17.55
N PHE A 62 6.83 2.50 16.92
CA PHE A 62 7.65 1.44 17.53
C PHE A 62 9.04 1.90 17.93
N GLU A 63 9.27 3.22 17.94
CA GLU A 63 10.53 3.85 18.30
C GLU A 63 11.05 3.38 19.68
N ASP A 64 10.16 3.04 20.63
CA ASP A 64 10.55 2.58 21.98
C ASP A 64 10.72 1.05 22.09
N ARG A 65 10.42 0.28 21.04
CA ARG A 65 10.50 -1.19 21.06
C ARG A 65 11.86 -1.63 20.56
N ARG A 66 12.68 -2.21 21.46
CA ARG A 66 14.00 -2.75 21.13
C ARG A 66 13.98 -3.72 19.94
N GLU A 67 13.00 -4.63 19.91
CA GLU A 67 12.83 -5.61 18.82
C GLU A 67 12.60 -4.95 17.45
N ALA A 68 11.88 -3.83 17.42
CA ALA A 68 11.61 -3.06 16.21
C ALA A 68 12.89 -2.36 15.70
N GLN A 69 13.66 -1.76 16.61
CA GLN A 69 14.94 -1.12 16.29
C GLN A 69 15.97 -2.14 15.81
N ASP A 70 16.03 -3.32 16.44
CA ASP A 70 16.93 -4.40 16.07
C ASP A 70 16.64 -4.92 14.65
N ALA A 71 15.35 -5.11 14.31
CA ALA A 71 14.92 -5.51 12.97
C ALA A 71 15.28 -4.46 11.90
N LEU A 72 15.03 -3.17 12.17
CA LEU A 72 15.39 -2.06 11.28
C LEU A 72 16.88 -1.96 11.05
N THR A 73 17.67 -1.96 12.13
CA THR A 73 19.13 -1.83 12.06
C THR A 73 19.74 -3.01 11.30
N SER A 74 19.26 -4.23 11.58
CA SER A 74 19.72 -5.44 10.90
C SER A 74 19.36 -5.43 9.42
N LEU A 75 18.11 -5.11 9.07
CA LEU A 75 17.67 -5.07 7.67
C LEU A 75 18.44 -4.00 6.88
N LYS A 76 18.69 -2.82 7.47
CA LYS A 76 19.49 -1.76 6.83
C LYS A 76 20.90 -2.24 6.51
N ALA A 77 21.55 -2.95 7.45
CA ALA A 77 22.87 -3.54 7.22
C ALA A 77 22.86 -4.58 6.09
N LYS A 78 21.82 -5.44 6.05
CA LYS A 78 21.65 -6.43 4.97
C LYS A 78 21.37 -5.79 3.62
N ILE A 79 20.57 -4.73 3.55
CA ILE A 79 20.35 -4.02 2.28
C ILE A 79 21.66 -3.46 1.73
N ARG A 80 22.49 -2.84 2.58
CA ARG A 80 23.81 -2.35 2.19
C ARG A 80 24.71 -3.47 1.67
N ALA A 81 24.84 -4.56 2.42
CA ALA A 81 25.64 -5.71 2.03
C ALA A 81 25.15 -6.35 0.72
N GLY A 82 23.83 -6.41 0.51
CA GLY A 82 23.23 -6.94 -0.72
C GLY A 82 23.52 -6.06 -1.94
N CYS A 83 23.61 -4.74 -1.76
CA CYS A 83 24.03 -3.83 -2.83
C CYS A 83 25.51 -4.03 -3.19
N GLU A 84 26.38 -4.19 -2.19
CA GLU A 84 27.81 -4.49 -2.39
C GLU A 84 28.00 -5.83 -3.13
N GLN A 85 27.15 -6.82 -2.86
CA GLN A 85 27.13 -8.13 -3.52
C GLN A 85 26.38 -8.15 -4.85
N LYS A 86 25.81 -7.01 -5.30
CA LYS A 86 24.95 -6.92 -6.50
C LYS A 86 23.73 -7.85 -6.47
N ALA A 87 23.31 -8.26 -5.27
CA ALA A 87 22.08 -9.00 -5.04
C ALA A 87 20.86 -8.07 -4.94
N LEU A 88 21.10 -6.80 -4.63
CA LEU A 88 20.11 -5.73 -4.53
C LEU A 88 20.61 -4.49 -5.29
N GLN A 89 19.67 -3.61 -5.65
CA GLN A 89 19.94 -2.29 -6.23
C GLN A 89 19.08 -1.27 -5.51
N THR A 90 19.56 -0.04 -5.31
CA THR A 90 18.80 1.05 -4.62
C THR A 90 18.53 2.26 -5.49
N THR A 91 19.05 2.29 -6.71
CA THR A 91 18.80 3.37 -7.68
C THR A 91 18.01 2.81 -8.86
N PRO A 92 16.83 3.34 -9.24
CA PRO A 92 16.19 4.53 -8.68
C PRO A 92 15.52 4.30 -7.31
N HIS A 93 15.27 3.04 -6.94
CA HIS A 93 14.77 2.63 -5.62
C HIS A 93 15.24 1.21 -5.31
N LEU A 94 14.88 0.67 -4.14
CA LEU A 94 15.20 -0.70 -3.77
C LEU A 94 14.57 -1.70 -4.76
N VAL A 95 15.40 -2.54 -5.38
CA VAL A 95 15.02 -3.63 -6.26
C VAL A 95 15.78 -4.90 -5.86
N ILE A 96 15.06 -6.02 -5.75
CA ILE A 96 15.65 -7.34 -5.49
C ILE A 96 16.08 -7.96 -6.80
N LEU A 97 17.38 -8.28 -6.91
CA LEU A 97 17.97 -8.95 -8.06
C LEU A 97 18.17 -10.46 -7.81
N SER A 98 18.46 -10.84 -6.56
CA SER A 98 18.61 -12.24 -6.15
C SER A 98 17.54 -12.64 -5.14
N ARG A 99 16.68 -13.59 -5.55
CA ARG A 99 15.67 -14.18 -4.66
C ARG A 99 16.29 -14.98 -3.53
N GLU A 100 17.42 -15.64 -3.79
CA GLU A 100 18.15 -16.40 -2.77
C GLU A 100 18.66 -15.47 -1.66
N TYR A 101 19.23 -14.32 -2.05
CA TYR A 101 19.69 -13.32 -1.08
C TYR A 101 18.54 -12.81 -0.21
N TYR A 102 17.40 -12.48 -0.82
CA TYR A 102 16.21 -12.07 -0.07
C TYR A 102 15.79 -13.13 0.95
N SER A 103 15.63 -14.38 0.52
CA SER A 103 15.16 -15.47 1.38
C SER A 103 16.13 -15.78 2.53
N LYS A 104 17.43 -15.64 2.31
CA LYS A 104 18.45 -15.97 3.31
C LYS A 104 18.74 -14.80 4.26
N GLU A 105 18.85 -13.59 3.74
CA GLU A 105 19.42 -12.44 4.45
C GLU A 105 18.37 -11.39 4.85
N MET A 106 17.29 -11.21 4.09
CA MET A 106 16.27 -10.19 4.38
C MET A 106 15.04 -10.74 5.11
N LEU A 107 14.55 -11.91 4.65
CA LEU A 107 13.34 -12.56 5.15
C LEU A 107 13.31 -12.71 6.68
N PRO A 108 14.39 -13.12 7.39
CA PRO A 108 14.34 -13.28 8.85
C PRO A 108 13.93 -11.99 9.58
N HIS A 109 14.50 -10.86 9.17
CA HIS A 109 14.22 -9.55 9.78
C HIS A 109 12.82 -9.04 9.44
N LEU A 110 12.35 -9.31 8.21
CA LEU A 110 10.98 -9.00 7.81
C LEU A 110 9.96 -9.85 8.56
N ALA A 111 10.26 -11.12 8.83
CA ALA A 111 9.42 -12.00 9.63
C ALA A 111 9.33 -11.53 11.09
N ASP A 112 10.45 -11.13 11.70
CA ASP A 112 10.47 -10.58 13.06
C ASP A 112 9.62 -9.30 13.17
N TRP A 113 9.72 -8.41 12.18
CA TRP A 113 8.90 -7.21 12.10
C TRP A 113 7.41 -7.50 11.87
N THR A 114 7.11 -8.48 11.02
CA THR A 114 5.74 -8.90 10.73
C THR A 114 5.09 -9.54 11.96
N ALA A 115 5.87 -10.27 12.77
CA ALA A 115 5.40 -10.84 14.03
C ALA A 115 4.92 -9.75 15.00
N LEU A 116 5.56 -8.58 15.06
CA LEU A 116 5.11 -7.46 15.93
C LEU A 116 3.70 -6.96 15.58
N PHE A 117 3.34 -7.02 14.30
CA PHE A 117 2.00 -6.65 13.84
C PHE A 117 1.00 -7.76 14.17
N LEU A 118 1.34 -9.00 13.85
CA LEU A 118 0.46 -10.14 14.04
C LEU A 118 0.25 -10.52 15.51
N ASP A 119 1.19 -10.25 16.41
CA ASP A 119 1.07 -10.54 17.85
C ASP A 119 -0.19 -9.89 18.46
N LYS A 120 -0.50 -8.65 18.04
CA LYS A 120 -1.72 -7.94 18.42
C LYS A 120 -2.98 -8.57 17.82
N VAL A 121 -2.87 -9.12 16.61
CA VAL A 121 -3.98 -9.74 15.88
C VAL A 121 -4.32 -11.10 16.47
N VAL A 122 -3.32 -11.94 16.74
CA VAL A 122 -3.49 -13.34 17.21
C VAL A 122 -3.66 -13.45 18.73
N ARG A 123 -3.45 -12.36 19.49
CA ARG A 123 -3.75 -12.23 20.92
C ARG A 123 -3.23 -13.37 21.80
N GLY A 124 -2.01 -13.82 21.54
CA GLY A 124 -1.33 -14.84 22.33
C GLY A 124 -1.82 -16.28 22.13
N GLN A 125 -2.72 -16.56 21.17
CA GLN A 125 -3.04 -17.94 20.79
C GLN A 125 -1.81 -18.69 20.26
N VAL A 126 -0.92 -17.95 19.60
CA VAL A 126 0.41 -18.38 19.19
C VAL A 126 1.40 -17.46 19.89
N SER A 127 2.41 -18.02 20.56
CA SER A 127 3.44 -17.20 21.22
C SER A 127 4.27 -16.45 20.18
N SER A 128 4.85 -15.31 20.57
CA SER A 128 5.65 -14.50 19.65
C SER A 128 6.86 -15.25 19.08
N ALA A 129 7.45 -16.19 19.84
CA ALA A 129 8.54 -17.04 19.36
C ALA A 129 8.08 -18.07 18.31
N GLU A 130 6.95 -18.73 18.55
CA GLU A 130 6.34 -19.66 17.59
C GLU A 130 5.94 -18.93 16.30
N LEU A 131 5.40 -17.71 16.43
CA LEU A 131 5.00 -16.88 15.30
C LEU A 131 6.21 -16.49 14.42
N ARG A 132 7.33 -16.08 15.03
CA ARG A 132 8.57 -15.78 14.29
C ARG A 132 9.07 -17.02 13.54
N GLY A 133 9.14 -18.17 14.21
CA GLY A 133 9.55 -19.43 13.58
C GLY A 133 8.65 -19.81 12.39
N LEU A 134 7.33 -19.71 12.58
CA LEU A 134 6.31 -19.98 11.56
C LEU A 134 6.43 -19.06 10.35
N LEU A 135 6.64 -17.76 10.55
CA LEU A 135 6.79 -16.79 9.46
C LEU A 135 8.12 -16.98 8.70
N GLN A 136 9.20 -17.34 9.38
CA GLN A 136 10.50 -17.57 8.75
C GLN A 136 10.55 -18.88 7.96
N LYS A 137 10.03 -19.97 8.52
CA LYS A 137 10.10 -21.31 7.91
C LYS A 137 8.79 -22.05 8.09
N PRO A 138 7.73 -21.68 7.34
CA PRO A 138 6.41 -22.28 7.48
C PRO A 138 6.37 -23.78 7.15
N TRP A 139 7.38 -24.31 6.46
CA TRP A 139 7.54 -25.74 6.16
C TRP A 139 8.27 -26.54 7.28
N GLN A 140 8.85 -25.87 8.28
CA GLN A 140 9.56 -26.50 9.40
C GLN A 140 8.87 -26.15 10.72
N LEU A 141 7.77 -26.83 11.01
CA LEU A 141 6.98 -26.63 12.23
C LEU A 141 7.16 -27.79 13.21
N GLU A 142 7.32 -27.44 14.48
CA GLU A 142 7.21 -28.39 15.57
C GLU A 142 5.78 -28.96 15.64
N ASP A 143 5.66 -30.23 16.04
CA ASP A 143 4.35 -30.91 16.08
C ASP A 143 3.40 -30.25 17.09
N SER A 144 3.92 -29.68 18.18
CA SER A 144 3.17 -28.87 19.14
C SER A 144 2.48 -27.67 18.48
N VAL A 145 3.17 -26.98 17.58
CA VAL A 145 2.64 -25.81 16.85
C VAL A 145 1.62 -26.26 15.80
N LYS A 146 1.86 -27.38 15.10
CA LYS A 146 0.90 -27.91 14.13
C LYS A 146 -0.44 -28.24 14.77
N GLU A 147 -0.43 -28.90 15.93
CA GLU A 147 -1.67 -29.24 16.63
C GLU A 147 -2.40 -28.00 17.14
N LYS A 148 -1.68 -26.98 17.63
CA LYS A 148 -2.27 -25.68 17.99
C LYS A 148 -2.94 -25.01 16.79
N LEU A 149 -2.27 -24.97 15.64
CA LEU A 149 -2.79 -24.34 14.43
C LEU A 149 -3.98 -25.11 13.85
N ARG A 150 -4.00 -26.45 13.98
CA ARG A 150 -5.09 -27.29 13.47
C ARG A 150 -6.45 -26.97 14.12
N VAL A 151 -6.44 -26.53 15.37
CA VAL A 151 -7.66 -26.16 16.13
C VAL A 151 -7.86 -24.65 16.22
N ALA A 152 -6.97 -23.85 15.63
CA ALA A 152 -7.05 -22.40 15.68
C ALA A 152 -8.19 -21.88 14.80
N GLU A 153 -8.78 -20.76 15.20
CA GLU A 153 -9.86 -20.13 14.47
C GLU A 153 -9.35 -19.41 13.22
N ASP A 154 -10.24 -19.23 12.23
CA ASP A 154 -9.93 -18.57 10.95
C ASP A 154 -9.31 -17.17 11.11
N TRP A 155 -9.73 -16.41 12.13
CA TRP A 155 -9.18 -15.07 12.37
C TRP A 155 -7.73 -15.08 12.88
N VAL A 156 -7.21 -16.24 13.29
CA VAL A 156 -5.78 -16.46 13.57
C VAL A 156 -5.08 -17.03 12.34
N LEU A 157 -5.67 -18.05 11.71
CA LEU A 157 -5.04 -18.76 10.59
C LEU A 157 -4.92 -17.88 9.33
N LYS A 158 -5.97 -17.14 8.98
CA LYS A 158 -5.98 -16.35 7.74
C LYS A 158 -4.93 -15.23 7.76
N PRO A 159 -4.79 -14.40 8.80
CA PRO A 159 -3.72 -13.38 8.84
C PRO A 159 -2.30 -13.98 8.81
N ILE A 160 -2.09 -15.12 9.46
CA ILE A 160 -0.81 -15.85 9.42
C ILE A 160 -0.50 -16.32 7.99
N ASN A 161 -1.47 -16.96 7.32
CA ASN A 161 -1.31 -17.44 5.95
C ASN A 161 -1.07 -16.28 4.96
N LEU A 162 -1.78 -15.17 5.16
CA LEU A 162 -1.58 -13.96 4.38
C LEU A 162 -0.15 -13.43 4.58
N ALA A 163 0.35 -13.35 5.81
CA ALA A 163 1.71 -12.91 6.10
C ALA A 163 2.78 -13.83 5.50
N ILE A 164 2.60 -15.16 5.58
CA ILE A 164 3.49 -16.12 4.93
C ILE A 164 3.53 -15.89 3.42
N SER A 165 2.35 -15.71 2.79
CA SER A 165 2.24 -15.46 1.34
C SER A 165 2.95 -14.17 0.95
N TRP A 166 2.79 -13.12 1.75
CA TRP A 166 3.51 -11.86 1.57
C TRP A 166 5.01 -12.02 1.68
N LEU A 167 5.50 -12.62 2.77
CA LEU A 167 6.93 -12.74 3.04
C LEU A 167 7.66 -13.63 2.02
N HIS A 168 7.06 -14.73 1.57
CA HIS A 168 7.76 -15.73 0.75
C HIS A 168 7.52 -15.59 -0.76
N GLN A 169 6.41 -14.96 -1.16
CA GLN A 169 5.98 -14.93 -2.57
C GLN A 169 5.74 -13.50 -3.07
N LEU A 170 4.86 -12.73 -2.43
CA LEU A 170 4.40 -11.45 -2.97
C LEU A 170 5.45 -10.34 -2.81
N LEU A 171 6.03 -10.18 -1.62
CA LEU A 171 7.03 -9.15 -1.35
C LEU A 171 8.27 -9.26 -2.26
N PRO A 172 8.94 -10.43 -2.38
CA PRO A 172 10.07 -10.55 -3.29
C PRO A 172 9.67 -10.34 -4.75
N HIS A 173 8.44 -10.70 -5.13
CA HIS A 173 7.93 -10.43 -6.47
C HIS A 173 7.78 -8.93 -6.73
N ILE A 174 7.04 -8.20 -5.88
CA ILE A 174 6.78 -6.77 -6.13
C ILE A 174 8.05 -5.94 -6.02
N LEU A 175 8.96 -6.27 -5.09
CA LEU A 175 10.25 -5.59 -4.94
C LEU A 175 11.25 -5.95 -6.05
N SER A 176 10.95 -6.92 -6.93
CA SER A 176 11.77 -7.16 -8.13
C SER A 176 11.38 -6.25 -9.31
N LYS A 177 10.28 -5.50 -9.19
CA LYS A 177 9.75 -4.65 -10.27
C LYS A 177 10.17 -3.21 -10.09
N VAL A 178 10.34 -2.52 -11.22
CA VAL A 178 10.76 -1.12 -11.24
C VAL A 178 9.55 -0.21 -11.39
N HIS A 179 9.40 0.73 -10.47
CA HIS A 179 8.36 1.76 -10.49
C HIS A 179 8.51 2.64 -11.74
N ARG A 180 7.39 3.03 -12.35
CA ARG A 180 7.29 3.78 -13.63
C ARG A 180 7.85 3.03 -14.85
N VAL A 181 8.18 1.75 -14.72
CA VAL A 181 8.58 0.88 -15.85
C VAL A 181 7.68 -0.35 -15.92
N SER A 182 7.42 -0.98 -14.78
CA SER A 182 6.51 -2.14 -14.67
C SER A 182 5.15 -1.78 -14.11
N PHE A 183 5.09 -0.80 -13.20
CA PHE A 183 3.87 -0.38 -12.52
C PHE A 183 3.96 1.09 -12.08
N GLY A 184 2.83 1.72 -11.82
CA GLY A 184 2.76 3.08 -11.28
C GLY A 184 1.33 3.59 -11.20
N LEU A 185 1.14 4.80 -10.65
CA LEU A 185 -0.16 5.47 -10.68
C LEU A 185 -0.33 6.26 -11.98
N LEU A 186 -1.58 6.42 -12.42
CA LEU A 186 -1.91 7.44 -13.41
C LEU A 186 -1.72 8.83 -12.80
N THR A 187 -0.99 9.70 -13.49
CA THR A 187 -0.70 11.08 -13.09
C THR A 187 -0.81 12.03 -14.28
N GLY A 188 -0.91 13.34 -14.03
CA GLY A 188 -0.90 14.36 -15.08
C GLY A 188 -1.94 14.12 -16.18
N ASP A 189 -1.49 14.19 -17.42
CA ASP A 189 -2.35 14.04 -18.61
C ASP A 189 -2.99 12.66 -18.72
N ASP A 190 -2.31 11.59 -18.26
CA ASP A 190 -2.86 10.24 -18.29
C ASP A 190 -4.08 10.12 -17.37
N LEU A 191 -3.98 10.67 -16.16
CA LEU A 191 -5.09 10.70 -15.21
C LEU A 191 -6.22 11.61 -15.73
N ALA A 192 -5.88 12.78 -16.27
CA ALA A 192 -6.87 13.70 -16.82
C ALA A 192 -7.62 13.08 -18.01
N SER A 193 -6.91 12.35 -18.88
CA SER A 193 -7.49 11.60 -19.99
C SER A 193 -8.42 10.50 -19.51
N ALA A 194 -7.96 9.71 -18.52
CA ALA A 194 -8.73 8.64 -17.91
C ALA A 194 -10.02 9.16 -17.23
N LEU A 195 -9.97 10.32 -16.56
CA LEU A 195 -11.13 10.96 -15.94
C LEU A 195 -12.15 11.49 -16.96
N ARG A 196 -11.70 11.96 -18.13
CA ARG A 196 -12.60 12.38 -19.22
C ARG A 196 -13.32 11.20 -19.86
N ASN A 197 -12.70 10.03 -19.88
CA ASN A 197 -13.30 8.82 -20.41
C ASN A 197 -14.28 8.19 -19.39
N ARG A 198 -15.58 8.28 -19.66
CA ARG A 198 -16.65 7.72 -18.80
C ARG A 198 -16.55 6.19 -18.62
N GLY A 199 -15.86 5.49 -19.51
CA GLY A 199 -15.67 4.04 -19.44
C GLY A 199 -14.53 3.59 -18.51
N THR A 200 -13.72 4.51 -17.98
CA THR A 200 -12.59 4.16 -17.12
C THR A 200 -13.07 3.59 -15.78
N ALA A 201 -12.56 2.42 -15.41
CA ALA A 201 -12.86 1.80 -14.12
C ALA A 201 -12.30 2.63 -12.94
N LYS A 202 -13.03 2.64 -11.82
CA LYS A 202 -12.58 3.33 -10.59
C LYS A 202 -11.26 2.77 -10.05
N SER A 203 -11.06 1.45 -10.16
CA SER A 203 -9.80 0.74 -9.87
C SER A 203 -8.63 1.43 -10.57
N ARG A 204 -8.70 1.58 -11.89
CA ARG A 204 -7.68 2.20 -12.72
C ARG A 204 -7.35 3.66 -12.34
N LEU A 205 -8.34 4.40 -11.83
CA LEU A 205 -8.16 5.80 -11.40
C LEU A 205 -7.46 5.92 -10.03
N ARG A 206 -7.48 4.88 -9.20
CA ARG A 206 -7.05 4.93 -7.79
C ARG A 206 -5.93 3.95 -7.43
N LEU A 207 -5.80 2.85 -8.17
CA LEU A 207 -4.82 1.79 -7.94
C LEU A 207 -3.66 1.89 -8.94
N ALA A 208 -2.56 1.19 -8.63
CA ALA A 208 -1.45 1.06 -9.55
C ALA A 208 -1.87 0.29 -10.82
N VAL A 209 -1.40 0.78 -11.97
CA VAL A 209 -1.61 0.19 -13.29
C VAL A 209 -0.30 -0.38 -13.83
N PRO A 210 -0.34 -1.40 -14.72
CA PRO A 210 0.83 -1.88 -15.43
C PRO A 210 1.38 -0.83 -16.40
N PHE A 211 2.69 -0.82 -16.58
CA PHE A 211 3.39 0.02 -17.56
C PHE A 211 3.94 -0.85 -18.68
N VAL A 212 3.83 -0.36 -19.93
CA VAL A 212 4.38 -1.05 -21.12
C VAL A 212 5.83 -0.65 -21.39
N GLY A 213 6.23 0.48 -20.84
CA GLY A 213 7.57 1.03 -20.94
C GLY A 213 7.77 2.13 -19.91
N LYS A 214 8.95 2.77 -19.95
CA LYS A 214 9.27 3.86 -19.04
C LYS A 214 8.22 4.98 -19.19
N ASP A 215 7.64 5.37 -18.06
CA ASP A 215 6.67 6.46 -17.95
C ASP A 215 5.42 6.31 -18.85
N THR A 216 5.16 5.10 -19.37
CA THR A 216 4.06 4.83 -20.29
C THR A 216 3.12 3.77 -19.69
N PRO A 217 2.00 4.18 -19.07
CA PRO A 217 1.02 3.23 -18.55
C PRO A 217 0.36 2.46 -19.69
N SER A 218 0.04 1.19 -19.46
CA SER A 218 -0.81 0.41 -20.38
C SER A 218 -2.20 1.03 -20.42
N GLU A 219 -2.80 1.18 -21.59
CA GLU A 219 -4.10 1.86 -21.79
C GLU A 219 -5.28 1.20 -21.06
N GLN A 220 -5.30 -0.14 -20.99
CA GLN A 220 -6.45 -0.90 -20.49
C GLN A 220 -6.08 -2.06 -19.57
N SER A 221 -4.79 -2.37 -19.38
CA SER A 221 -4.40 -3.49 -18.51
C SER A 221 -4.59 -3.14 -17.03
N GLU A 222 -4.95 -4.14 -16.25
CA GLU A 222 -4.96 -4.14 -14.79
C GLU A 222 -4.22 -5.39 -14.28
N PHE A 223 -3.81 -5.39 -13.02
CA PHE A 223 -3.18 -6.56 -12.41
C PHE A 223 -4.25 -7.56 -11.96
N SER A 224 -4.09 -8.85 -12.32
CA SER A 224 -5.09 -9.88 -12.00
C SER A 224 -5.10 -10.29 -10.53
N HIS A 225 -3.96 -10.18 -9.83
CA HIS A 225 -3.85 -10.61 -8.44
C HIS A 225 -4.05 -9.43 -7.47
N PRO A 226 -5.08 -9.43 -6.61
CA PRO A 226 -5.43 -8.29 -5.77
C PRO A 226 -4.30 -7.88 -4.82
N ASP A 227 -3.63 -8.84 -4.18
CA ASP A 227 -2.53 -8.52 -3.27
C ASP A 227 -1.31 -7.90 -3.99
N VAL A 228 -1.05 -8.29 -5.25
CA VAL A 228 -0.02 -7.64 -6.07
C VAL A 228 -0.43 -6.21 -6.39
N THR A 229 -1.70 -5.97 -6.72
CA THR A 229 -2.26 -4.63 -6.94
C THR A 229 -2.14 -3.75 -5.69
N ILE A 230 -2.47 -4.29 -4.51
CA ILE A 230 -2.30 -3.61 -3.21
C ILE A 230 -0.83 -3.23 -3.02
N GLY A 231 0.08 -4.19 -3.19
CA GLY A 231 1.52 -3.98 -3.04
C GLY A 231 2.07 -2.91 -3.98
N PHE A 232 1.76 -2.98 -5.27
CA PHE A 232 2.18 -1.98 -6.25
C PHE A 232 1.55 -0.62 -6.00
N THR A 233 0.30 -0.56 -5.52
CA THR A 233 -0.35 0.71 -5.15
C THR A 233 0.39 1.36 -3.98
N ILE A 234 0.68 0.60 -2.92
CA ILE A 234 1.46 1.10 -1.78
C ILE A 234 2.84 1.57 -2.24
N LEU A 235 3.57 0.76 -3.01
CA LEU A 235 4.88 1.13 -3.54
C LEU A 235 4.81 2.40 -4.40
N ALA A 236 3.83 2.52 -5.29
CA ALA A 236 3.71 3.66 -6.19
C ALA A 236 3.43 4.96 -5.42
N TYR A 237 2.57 4.91 -4.39
CA TYR A 237 2.36 6.04 -3.47
C TYR A 237 3.63 6.38 -2.68
N ARG A 238 4.32 5.38 -2.12
CA ARG A 238 5.55 5.60 -1.37
C ARG A 238 6.72 6.12 -2.21
N HIS A 239 6.71 5.88 -3.53
CA HIS A 239 7.70 6.42 -4.45
C HIS A 239 7.33 7.77 -5.06
N SER A 240 6.03 8.02 -5.32
CA SER A 240 5.57 9.21 -6.04
C SER A 240 5.03 10.30 -5.12
N GLY A 241 4.60 9.94 -3.91
CA GLY A 241 3.80 10.80 -3.06
C GLY A 241 2.31 10.82 -3.42
N LEU A 242 1.55 11.65 -2.70
CA LEU A 242 0.16 11.97 -3.00
C LEU A 242 0.08 12.68 -4.36
N ARG A 243 -0.91 12.32 -5.18
CA ARG A 243 -1.07 12.93 -6.51
C ARG A 243 -1.68 14.32 -6.42
N GLY A 244 -1.13 15.24 -7.19
CA GLY A 244 -1.70 16.57 -7.41
C GLY A 244 -2.73 16.62 -8.56
N PRO A 245 -3.22 17.84 -8.88
CA PRO A 245 -2.93 19.10 -8.19
C PRO A 245 -3.71 19.20 -6.86
N PRO A 246 -3.31 20.06 -5.91
CA PRO A 246 -3.90 20.11 -4.57
C PRO A 246 -5.43 20.27 -4.54
N GLU A 247 -5.97 21.06 -5.48
CA GLU A 247 -7.39 21.41 -5.59
C GLU A 247 -8.29 20.28 -6.11
N SER A 248 -7.74 19.22 -6.70
CA SER A 248 -8.51 18.10 -7.25
C SER A 248 -7.86 16.72 -7.05
N GLY A 249 -6.73 16.68 -6.36
CA GLY A 249 -5.91 15.49 -6.17
C GLY A 249 -6.15 14.79 -4.82
N ASP A 250 -5.16 14.00 -4.44
CA ASP A 250 -5.25 13.09 -3.31
C ASP A 250 -5.26 13.83 -1.95
N VAL A 251 -4.59 14.99 -1.83
CA VAL A 251 -4.61 15.78 -0.58
C VAL A 251 -6.00 16.33 -0.26
N ARG A 252 -6.76 16.77 -1.28
CA ARG A 252 -8.13 17.24 -1.09
C ARG A 252 -9.05 16.11 -0.65
N GLU A 253 -8.91 14.93 -1.26
CA GLU A 253 -9.66 13.74 -0.86
C GLU A 253 -9.35 13.37 0.59
N LEU A 254 -8.07 13.34 0.97
CA LEU A 254 -7.63 13.08 2.35
C LEU A 254 -8.27 14.08 3.34
N LEU A 255 -8.19 15.38 3.06
CA LEU A 255 -8.76 16.41 3.92
C LEU A 255 -10.28 16.34 3.99
N LYS A 256 -10.94 16.02 2.89
CA LYS A 256 -12.40 15.81 2.87
C LYS A 256 -12.79 14.66 3.79
N ILE A 257 -12.10 13.52 3.71
CA ILE A 257 -12.35 12.37 4.59
C ILE A 257 -12.15 12.77 6.06
N LEU A 258 -11.03 13.41 6.38
CA LEU A 258 -10.75 13.88 7.74
C LEU A 258 -11.82 14.85 8.26
N LEU A 259 -12.27 15.79 7.44
CA LEU A 259 -13.33 16.74 7.79
C LEU A 259 -14.68 16.06 7.99
N ASP A 260 -15.01 15.06 7.18
CA ASP A 260 -16.26 14.32 7.30
C ASP A 260 -16.25 13.41 8.53
N ASP A 261 -15.15 12.70 8.80
CA ASP A 261 -14.95 11.92 10.04
C ASP A 261 -15.02 12.81 11.28
N MET A 262 -14.39 14.00 11.22
CA MET A 262 -14.45 15.00 12.29
C MET A 262 -15.90 15.44 12.57
N LYS A 263 -16.76 15.58 11.54
CA LYS A 263 -18.16 15.97 11.72
C LYS A 263 -19.00 14.85 12.37
N LEU A 264 -18.65 13.58 12.15
CA LEU A 264 -19.33 12.45 12.80
C LEU A 264 -19.13 12.45 14.32
N GLU A 265 -17.96 12.88 14.81
CA GLU A 265 -17.65 13.02 16.25
C GLU A 265 -18.12 14.36 16.85
N ASN A 266 -19.33 14.81 16.52
CA ASN A 266 -19.82 16.15 16.89
C ASN A 266 -19.92 16.41 18.42
N THR A 267 -20.02 15.37 19.25
CA THR A 267 -20.11 15.47 20.71
C THR A 267 -18.77 15.72 21.40
N VAL A 268 -17.65 15.47 20.71
CA VAL A 268 -16.30 15.60 21.25
C VAL A 268 -15.72 16.96 20.83
N ARG A 269 -14.92 17.59 21.71
CA ARG A 269 -14.20 18.83 21.38
C ARG A 269 -13.22 18.58 20.22
N TYR A 270 -13.08 19.55 19.31
CA TYR A 270 -12.24 19.41 18.10
C TYR A 270 -10.86 18.81 18.38
N HIS A 271 -10.09 19.37 19.32
CA HIS A 271 -8.73 18.91 19.63
C HIS A 271 -8.63 17.47 20.18
N ARG A 272 -9.76 16.82 20.53
CA ARG A 272 -9.80 15.43 21.01
C ARG A 272 -10.42 14.47 20.00
N ARG A 273 -10.93 14.96 18.87
CA ARG A 273 -11.51 14.11 17.82
C ARG A 273 -10.44 13.27 17.15
N THR A 274 -10.78 12.05 16.78
CA THR A 274 -9.82 11.10 16.18
C THR A 274 -9.23 11.64 14.88
N ALA A 275 -10.04 12.25 14.02
CA ALA A 275 -9.60 12.87 12.77
C ALA A 275 -8.63 14.05 13.00
N CYS A 276 -8.91 14.93 13.98
CA CYS A 276 -8.01 16.03 14.32
C CYS A 276 -6.67 15.52 14.84
N LEU A 277 -6.68 14.50 15.72
CA LEU A 277 -5.45 13.88 16.23
C LEU A 277 -4.66 13.16 15.13
N ALA A 278 -5.35 12.50 14.20
CA ALA A 278 -4.72 11.88 13.03
C ALA A 278 -4.01 12.94 12.16
N TYR A 279 -4.70 14.05 11.85
CA TYR A 279 -4.11 15.17 11.12
C TYR A 279 -2.89 15.76 11.85
N VAL A 280 -2.99 16.03 13.16
CA VAL A 280 -1.87 16.54 13.98
C VAL A 280 -0.68 15.59 13.93
N ALA A 281 -0.93 14.28 14.04
CA ALA A 281 0.13 13.28 13.99
C ALA A 281 0.80 13.21 12.59
N MET A 282 0.05 13.40 11.50
CA MET A 282 0.59 13.46 10.13
C MET A 282 1.49 14.67 9.95
N ILE A 283 1.02 15.85 10.34
CA ILE A 283 1.78 17.10 10.26
C ILE A 283 3.06 17.00 11.10
N ARG A 284 2.98 16.43 12.30
CA ARG A 284 4.15 16.21 13.17
C ARG A 284 5.17 15.28 12.52
N LYS A 285 4.73 14.15 11.95
CA LYS A 285 5.62 13.20 11.26
C LYS A 285 6.22 13.79 9.98
N ALA A 286 5.56 14.76 9.36
CA ALA A 286 6.10 15.55 8.25
C ALA A 286 7.05 16.68 8.70
N GLY A 287 7.27 16.88 10.00
CA GLY A 287 8.17 17.91 10.55
C GLY A 287 7.51 19.25 10.87
N GLY A 288 6.18 19.36 10.73
CA GLY A 288 5.40 20.53 11.08
C GLY A 288 4.81 20.53 12.49
N VAL A 289 4.10 21.61 12.83
CA VAL A 289 3.32 21.74 14.07
C VAL A 289 1.96 22.34 13.76
N VAL A 290 0.91 21.87 14.43
CA VAL A 290 -0.45 22.43 14.31
C VAL A 290 -0.68 23.49 15.39
N ARG A 291 -1.28 24.64 15.03
CA ARG A 291 -1.57 25.72 15.99
C ARG A 291 -2.43 25.20 17.14
N GLY A 292 -2.11 25.62 18.37
CA GLY A 292 -2.77 25.15 19.59
C GLY A 292 -2.22 23.83 20.15
N PHE A 293 -1.44 23.06 19.37
CA PHE A 293 -0.76 21.85 19.83
C PHE A 293 0.72 22.11 20.13
N THR A 294 1.28 21.28 21.01
CA THR A 294 2.72 21.22 21.29
C THR A 294 3.45 20.49 20.17
N GLU A 295 4.78 20.54 20.19
CA GLU A 295 5.60 19.72 19.27
C GLU A 295 5.35 18.21 19.47
N GLU A 296 5.00 17.78 20.68
CA GLU A 296 4.63 16.38 20.93
C GLU A 296 3.20 16.06 20.48
N GLY A 297 2.43 17.03 19.98
CA GLY A 297 1.04 16.85 19.56
C GLY A 297 0.02 16.84 20.70
N LYS A 298 0.36 17.41 21.87
CA LYS A 298 -0.57 17.58 22.99
C LYS A 298 -1.27 18.94 22.90
N TRP A 299 -2.53 19.04 23.32
CA TRP A 299 -3.22 20.32 23.39
C TRP A 299 -2.57 21.21 24.46
N LYS A 300 -2.18 22.45 24.11
CA LYS A 300 -1.42 23.33 25.01
C LYS A 300 -2.17 23.68 26.30
N GLU A 301 -3.49 23.79 26.24
CA GLU A 301 -4.28 24.15 27.43
C GLU A 301 -4.41 22.98 28.41
N ASP A 302 -4.31 21.73 27.91
CA ASP A 302 -4.40 20.51 28.71
C ASP A 302 -3.08 20.17 29.45
N LEU A 303 -2.00 20.93 29.21
CA LEU A 303 -0.72 20.73 29.89
C LEU A 303 -0.81 21.13 31.37
N SER A 304 -0.20 20.32 32.24
CA SER A 304 0.00 20.69 33.64
C SER A 304 0.92 21.91 33.77
N GLU A 305 0.81 22.66 34.87
CA GLU A 305 1.72 23.79 35.16
C GLU A 305 3.20 23.36 35.20
N ALA A 306 3.49 22.11 35.59
CA ALA A 306 4.83 21.54 35.55
C ALA A 306 5.33 21.28 34.12
N ASP A 307 4.45 20.79 33.24
CA ASP A 307 4.78 20.54 31.82
C ASP A 307 4.93 21.86 31.03
N ARG A 308 4.10 22.86 31.34
CA ARG A 308 4.23 24.21 30.79
C ARG A 308 5.59 24.82 31.14
N LYS A 309 6.01 24.73 32.41
CA LYS A 309 7.34 25.18 32.83
C LYS A 309 8.45 24.41 32.13
N ARG A 310 8.36 23.08 32.00
CA ARG A 310 9.34 22.26 31.26
C ARG A 310 9.48 22.66 29.79
N GLN A 311 8.40 23.04 29.12
CA GLN A 311 8.45 23.53 27.74
C GLN A 311 9.08 24.93 27.63
N LEU A 312 8.82 25.82 28.60
CA LEU A 312 9.44 27.15 28.67
C LEU A 312 10.94 27.09 29.04
N THR A 313 11.34 26.11 29.86
CA THR A 313 12.74 25.90 30.29
C THR A 313 13.48 24.89 29.44
N ARG A 314 12.87 24.36 28.38
CA ARG A 314 13.56 23.46 27.46
C ARG A 314 14.77 24.25 26.95
N PRO A 315 16.01 23.78 27.16
CA PRO A 315 17.16 24.47 26.60
C PRO A 315 16.86 24.61 25.11
N LEU A 316 16.88 25.84 24.59
CA LEU A 316 17.19 26.03 23.18
C LEU A 316 18.49 25.24 23.02
N ASP A 317 18.42 24.05 22.40
CA ASP A 317 19.61 23.24 22.20
C ASP A 317 20.66 24.17 21.62
N ALA A 318 21.74 24.40 22.38
CA ALA A 318 22.81 25.33 22.03
C ALA A 318 23.64 24.84 20.82
N LEU A 319 23.05 23.94 20.03
CA LEU A 319 23.51 23.36 18.77
C LEU A 319 22.55 23.68 17.60
N ALA A 320 21.44 24.39 17.83
CA ALA A 320 20.41 24.68 16.82
C ALA A 320 20.33 26.17 16.44
N LEU A 321 21.47 26.87 16.36
CA LEU A 321 21.54 28.26 15.85
C LEU A 321 21.11 28.40 14.38
N ASP A 322 20.96 27.29 13.65
CA ASP A 322 20.56 27.24 12.22
C ASP A 322 19.28 26.40 11.95
N ALA A 323 18.54 25.96 12.97
CA ALA A 323 17.32 25.20 12.73
C ALA A 323 16.18 26.14 12.30
N ALA A 324 15.83 26.12 11.01
CA ALA A 324 14.69 26.86 10.48
C ALA A 324 13.42 26.58 11.32
N PRO A 325 12.58 27.60 11.59
CA PRO A 325 11.35 27.42 12.37
C PRO A 325 10.45 26.40 11.68
N ARG A 326 9.94 25.42 12.45
CA ARG A 326 9.04 24.39 11.91
C ARG A 326 7.79 25.05 11.32
N PRO A 327 7.28 24.58 10.16
CA PRO A 327 6.10 25.17 9.56
C PRO A 327 4.88 24.98 10.48
N SER A 328 4.10 26.06 10.66
CA SER A 328 2.91 26.06 11.51
C SER A 328 1.64 25.99 10.68
N MET A 329 0.90 24.90 10.86
CA MET A 329 -0.31 24.55 10.11
C MET A 329 -1.58 24.89 10.89
N TRP A 330 -2.66 25.20 10.18
CA TRP A 330 -3.97 25.41 10.77
C TRP A 330 -4.51 24.12 11.40
N PRO A 331 -5.31 24.22 12.49
CA PRO A 331 -6.12 23.10 12.97
C PRO A 331 -7.06 22.61 11.87
N LEU A 332 -7.40 21.32 11.88
CA LEU A 332 -8.21 20.68 10.84
C LEU A 332 -9.55 21.41 10.63
N GLU A 333 -10.19 21.87 11.70
CA GLU A 333 -11.47 22.55 11.68
C GLU A 333 -11.46 23.93 11.00
N MET A 334 -10.26 24.50 10.81
CA MET A 334 -10.06 25.80 10.15
C MET A 334 -9.67 25.67 8.68
N ILE A 335 -9.49 24.44 8.18
CA ILE A 335 -9.09 24.20 6.79
C ILE A 335 -10.31 24.35 5.89
N ASP A 336 -10.20 25.25 4.90
CA ASP A 336 -11.21 25.42 3.86
C ASP A 336 -10.79 24.70 2.58
N LEU A 337 -11.61 23.73 2.14
CA LEU A 337 -11.38 23.03 0.87
C LEU A 337 -11.62 23.91 -0.36
N ALA A 338 -12.27 25.07 -0.22
CA ALA A 338 -12.43 26.02 -1.31
C ALA A 338 -11.19 26.92 -1.50
N ASP A 339 -10.27 26.95 -0.53
CA ASP A 339 -9.07 27.78 -0.55
C ASP A 339 -7.89 27.02 -1.17
N PRO A 340 -7.47 27.34 -2.41
CA PRO A 340 -6.37 26.64 -3.08
C PRO A 340 -5.01 26.92 -2.43
N GLU A 341 -4.83 28.07 -1.76
CA GLU A 341 -3.58 28.39 -1.08
C GLU A 341 -3.39 27.48 0.13
N GLN A 342 -4.44 27.31 0.95
CA GLN A 342 -4.40 26.36 2.06
C GLN A 342 -4.13 24.93 1.59
N LEU A 343 -4.82 24.48 0.54
CA LEU A 343 -4.61 23.14 -0.01
C LEU A 343 -3.16 22.94 -0.50
N THR A 344 -2.58 23.96 -1.14
CA THR A 344 -1.18 23.91 -1.59
C THR A 344 -0.22 23.80 -0.41
N VAL A 345 -0.40 24.62 0.64
CA VAL A 345 0.46 24.56 1.84
C VAL A 345 0.35 23.21 2.55
N VAL A 346 -0.86 22.64 2.64
CA VAL A 346 -1.06 21.31 3.23
C VAL A 346 -0.47 20.21 2.34
N HIS A 347 -0.60 20.34 1.02
CA HIS A 347 0.01 19.43 0.06
C HIS A 347 1.54 19.40 0.22
N ASP A 348 2.19 20.55 0.22
CA ASP A 348 3.65 20.65 0.32
C ASP A 348 4.18 20.08 1.63
N MET A 349 3.37 20.11 2.69
CA MET A 349 3.66 19.44 3.95
C MET A 349 3.46 17.91 3.88
N LEU A 350 2.35 17.44 3.29
CA LEU A 350 1.91 16.05 3.41
C LEU A 350 2.18 15.16 2.19
N TRP A 351 2.59 15.71 1.04
CA TRP A 351 2.66 14.96 -0.22
C TRP A 351 3.55 13.72 -0.13
N ASN A 352 4.66 13.80 0.61
CA ASN A 352 5.56 12.68 0.85
C ASN A 352 5.46 12.11 2.28
N CYS A 353 4.38 12.40 3.01
CA CYS A 353 4.17 11.88 4.36
C CYS A 353 3.57 10.47 4.29
N PRO A 354 4.31 9.41 4.71
CA PRO A 354 3.80 8.05 4.62
C PRO A 354 2.53 7.80 5.43
N MET A 355 2.37 8.50 6.55
CA MET A 355 1.20 8.36 7.41
C MET A 355 -0.06 8.98 6.79
N ALA A 356 0.11 10.05 5.99
CA ALA A 356 -0.98 10.63 5.20
C ALA A 356 -1.39 9.70 4.06
N MET A 357 -0.41 9.10 3.37
CA MET A 357 -0.67 8.07 2.35
C MET A 357 -1.42 6.88 2.95
N GLN A 358 -0.99 6.37 4.10
CA GLN A 358 -1.67 5.27 4.78
C GLN A 358 -3.13 5.62 5.06
N TYR A 359 -3.39 6.80 5.62
CA TYR A 359 -4.76 7.22 5.93
C TYR A 359 -5.64 7.31 4.68
N LEU A 360 -5.14 7.91 3.59
CA LEU A 360 -5.85 7.96 2.31
C LEU A 360 -6.14 6.55 1.77
N LEU A 361 -5.15 5.66 1.81
CA LEU A 361 -5.29 4.30 1.32
C LEU A 361 -6.35 3.53 2.11
N ASP A 362 -6.29 3.59 3.44
CA ASP A 362 -7.19 2.86 4.34
C ASP A 362 -8.65 3.37 4.24
N HIS A 363 -8.86 4.67 4.00
CA HIS A 363 -10.20 5.30 4.07
C HIS A 363 -10.80 5.67 2.70
N SER A 364 -10.05 5.54 1.60
CA SER A 364 -10.52 5.88 0.26
C SER A 364 -10.23 4.78 -0.77
N VAL A 365 -8.98 4.33 -0.86
CA VAL A 365 -8.53 3.49 -1.98
C VAL A 365 -8.84 2.01 -1.74
N PHE A 366 -8.59 1.52 -0.53
CA PHE A 366 -8.86 0.14 -0.12
C PHE A 366 -10.11 0.01 0.74
N LEU A 367 -11.00 1.01 0.67
CA LEU A 367 -12.26 0.98 1.41
C LEU A 367 -13.11 -0.22 0.94
N PRO A 368 -13.48 -1.15 1.83
CA PRO A 368 -14.25 -2.34 1.44
C PRO A 368 -15.62 -1.94 0.90
N ASN A 369 -16.11 -2.68 -0.09
CA ASN A 369 -17.41 -2.47 -0.73
C ASN A 369 -17.54 -1.16 -1.53
N ALA A 370 -16.43 -0.43 -1.75
CA ALA A 370 -16.39 0.78 -2.58
C ALA A 370 -16.27 0.48 -4.09
N GLY A 371 -16.11 -0.79 -4.48
CA GLY A 371 -16.00 -1.27 -5.85
C GLY A 371 -14.62 -1.09 -6.49
N ILE A 372 -13.61 -0.67 -5.70
CA ILE A 372 -12.24 -0.35 -6.17
C ILE A 372 -11.36 -1.60 -6.17
N ILE A 373 -11.22 -2.26 -5.02
CA ILE A 373 -10.43 -3.50 -4.84
C ILE A 373 -11.31 -4.76 -4.71
N ASP A 374 -12.63 -4.58 -4.67
CA ASP A 374 -13.60 -5.65 -4.52
C ASP A 374 -13.54 -6.65 -5.67
N CYS A 375 -13.70 -7.93 -5.35
CA CYS A 375 -13.71 -9.01 -6.32
C CYS A 375 -15.12 -9.56 -6.55
N ASN A 376 -15.30 -10.21 -7.70
CA ASN A 376 -16.49 -11.00 -7.94
C ASN A 376 -16.25 -12.44 -7.42
N PRO A 377 -17.26 -13.08 -6.84
CA PRO A 377 -17.12 -14.40 -6.20
C PRO A 377 -16.82 -15.52 -7.20
N SER A 378 -17.13 -15.29 -8.48
CA SER A 378 -16.91 -16.23 -9.56
C SER A 378 -16.57 -15.45 -10.83
N GLN A 379 -15.91 -16.13 -11.76
CA GLN A 379 -15.55 -15.58 -13.05
C GLN A 379 -15.59 -16.70 -14.07
N PHE A 380 -16.22 -16.44 -15.21
CA PHE A 380 -16.02 -17.27 -16.39
C PHE A 380 -14.73 -16.84 -17.07
N THR A 381 -13.84 -17.81 -17.26
CA THR A 381 -12.63 -17.63 -18.03
C THR A 381 -12.75 -18.44 -19.30
N ALA A 382 -12.33 -17.85 -20.42
CA ALA A 382 -12.13 -18.57 -21.65
C ALA A 382 -10.85 -18.09 -22.31
N SER A 383 -10.07 -19.03 -22.83
CA SER A 383 -8.96 -18.68 -23.72
C SER A 383 -9.48 -18.42 -25.14
N GLY A 384 -8.81 -17.54 -25.88
CA GLY A 384 -9.11 -17.32 -27.30
C GLY A 384 -9.07 -18.64 -28.08
N GLN A 385 -8.13 -19.54 -27.74
CA GLN A 385 -7.99 -20.87 -28.34
C GLN A 385 -9.23 -21.76 -28.14
N GLU A 386 -9.84 -21.76 -26.96
CA GLU A 386 -11.06 -22.55 -26.71
C GLU A 386 -12.25 -21.99 -27.50
N LEU A 387 -12.39 -20.67 -27.55
CA LEU A 387 -13.46 -20.00 -28.28
C LEU A 387 -13.28 -20.05 -29.79
N ALA A 388 -12.06 -19.99 -30.31
CA ALA A 388 -11.77 -20.04 -31.75
C ALA A 388 -11.56 -21.48 -32.26
N GLY A 389 -11.70 -22.48 -31.40
CA GLY A 389 -11.50 -23.88 -31.74
C GLY A 389 -12.51 -24.38 -32.78
N PRO A 390 -12.10 -25.32 -33.66
CA PRO A 390 -12.98 -25.91 -34.68
C PRO A 390 -14.20 -26.66 -34.11
N GLN A 391 -14.19 -26.92 -32.79
CA GLN A 391 -15.32 -27.52 -32.06
C GLN A 391 -16.50 -26.56 -31.88
N LEU A 392 -16.26 -25.25 -31.70
CA LEU A 392 -17.30 -24.25 -31.52
C LEU A 392 -17.63 -23.51 -32.82
N PHE A 393 -16.63 -23.25 -33.66
CA PHE A 393 -16.82 -22.57 -34.94
C PHE A 393 -16.08 -23.30 -36.06
N GLY A 394 -16.77 -23.62 -37.15
CA GLY A 394 -16.18 -24.33 -38.29
C GLY A 394 -15.15 -23.51 -39.10
N PHE A 395 -15.04 -22.20 -38.85
CA PHE A 395 -14.12 -21.32 -39.58
C PHE A 395 -13.71 -20.09 -38.75
N CYS A 396 -12.40 -19.88 -38.58
CA CYS A 396 -11.82 -18.70 -37.93
C CYS A 396 -11.30 -17.73 -39.01
N LEU A 397 -11.75 -16.47 -38.98
CA LEU A 397 -11.43 -15.46 -40.00
C LEU A 397 -10.16 -14.66 -39.70
N GLY A 398 -9.67 -14.64 -38.46
CA GLY A 398 -8.46 -13.91 -38.07
C GLY A 398 -8.34 -13.66 -36.56
N PHE A 399 -7.15 -13.24 -36.14
CA PHE A 399 -6.80 -12.88 -34.76
C PHE A 399 -6.49 -11.38 -34.66
N SER A 400 -6.82 -10.74 -33.54
CA SER A 400 -6.49 -9.31 -33.27
C SER A 400 -5.44 -9.19 -32.16
N GLY A 401 -4.47 -8.29 -32.29
CA GLY A 401 -3.46 -8.05 -31.25
C GLY A 401 -2.38 -9.14 -31.15
N THR A 402 -2.30 -10.01 -32.14
CA THR A 402 -1.22 -11.01 -32.26
C THR A 402 -0.14 -10.40 -33.15
N PRO A 403 1.13 -10.32 -32.70
CA PRO A 403 2.25 -10.06 -33.61
C PRO A 403 2.16 -11.02 -34.79
N ASN A 404 2.33 -10.54 -36.02
CA ASN A 404 2.17 -11.34 -37.24
C ASN A 404 2.97 -12.66 -37.23
N ASP A 405 4.04 -12.74 -36.42
CA ASP A 405 4.91 -13.90 -36.23
C ASP A 405 4.36 -14.98 -35.27
N LEU A 406 3.25 -14.72 -34.57
CA LEU A 406 2.60 -15.64 -33.62
C LEU A 406 1.27 -16.22 -34.13
N LEU A 407 1.01 -16.12 -35.44
CA LEU A 407 -0.18 -16.73 -36.06
C LEU A 407 -0.18 -18.26 -35.88
N PRO A 408 -1.32 -18.87 -35.51
CA PRO A 408 -1.41 -20.32 -35.40
C PRO A 408 -1.13 -20.99 -36.73
N LYS A 409 -0.36 -22.09 -36.69
CA LYS A 409 0.07 -22.83 -37.90
C LYS A 409 -1.09 -23.20 -38.84
N ALA A 410 -2.29 -23.41 -38.29
CA ALA A 410 -3.50 -23.75 -39.04
C ALA A 410 -3.95 -22.65 -40.02
N MET A 411 -3.55 -21.39 -39.82
CA MET A 411 -3.90 -20.28 -40.72
C MET A 411 -2.92 -20.08 -41.89
N GLY A 412 -1.82 -20.84 -41.94
CA GLY A 412 -0.79 -20.68 -42.95
C GLY A 412 0.14 -19.49 -42.68
N LYS A 413 0.80 -18.99 -43.73
CA LYS A 413 1.79 -17.92 -43.63
C LYS A 413 1.11 -16.54 -43.62
N CYS A 414 1.58 -15.65 -42.75
CA CYS A 414 1.16 -14.25 -42.77
C CYS A 414 1.58 -13.59 -44.09
N ALA A 415 0.65 -12.93 -44.78
CA ALA A 415 0.94 -12.08 -45.92
C ALA A 415 0.94 -10.62 -45.46
N PHE A 416 2.07 -9.93 -45.63
CA PHE A 416 2.18 -8.51 -45.33
C PHE A 416 1.70 -7.70 -46.53
N ALA A 417 1.04 -6.57 -46.29
CA ALA A 417 0.72 -5.64 -47.36
C ALA A 417 2.03 -5.13 -47.97
N GLU A 418 2.21 -5.35 -49.28
CA GLU A 418 3.28 -4.68 -50.02
C GLU A 418 2.95 -3.19 -50.10
N ALA A 419 3.96 -2.35 -49.83
CA ALA A 419 3.83 -0.90 -49.70
C ALA A 419 3.50 -0.19 -51.02
#